data_AF-A0A1Q6X637-F1
#
_entry.id   AF-A0A1Q6X637-F1
#
_cell.length_a   1.000
_cell.length_b   1.000
_cell.length_c   1.000
_cell.angle_alpha   90.00
_cell.angle_beta   90.00
_cell.angle_gamma   90.00
#
_symmetry.space_group_name_H-M   'P 1'
#
loop_
_entity.id
_entity.type
_entity.pdbx_description
1 polymer ?
#
loop_
_entity_poly.entity_id
_entity_poly.type
_entity_poly.pdbx_seq_one_letter_code
_entity_poly.pdbx_strand_id
1 'polypeptide(L)' 'MGFYMYKDKQGLWRWRLKAANNKIIADSGESYHHEDDCLAGINLVKAAANAPVYKP' A
#
# COMPACT_ATOMS: atom_id res chain seq x y z
N MET A 1 8.87 -10.38 2.96
CA MET A 1 7.71 -9.68 2.35
C MET A 1 7.25 -8.62 3.33
N GLY A 2 7.00 -7.39 2.90
CA GLY A 2 6.66 -6.30 3.82
C GLY A 2 6.19 -5.03 3.12
N PHE A 3 5.44 -4.21 3.87
CA PHE A 3 4.99 -2.88 3.45
C PHE A 3 6.09 -1.86 3.72
N TYR A 4 6.30 -0.97 2.75
CA TYR A 4 7.26 0.13 2.82
C TYR A 4 6.51 1.44 2.58
N MET A 5 6.51 2.32 3.57
CA MET A 5 6.00 3.68 3.45
C MET A 5 7.12 4.63 3.02
N TYR A 6 6.79 5.59 2.16
CA TYR A 6 7.72 6.61 1.68
C TYR A 6 6.96 7.87 1.25
N LYS A 7 7.64 9.01 1.21
CA LYS A 7 7.12 10.23 0.59
C LYS A 7 7.49 10.29 -0.89
N ASP A 8 6.54 10.64 -1.74
CA ASP A 8 6.78 10.88 -3.16
C ASP A 8 7.41 12.27 -3.40
N LYS A 9 7.66 12.60 -4.67
CA LYS A 9 8.25 13.90 -5.06
C LYS A 9 7.38 15.10 -4.68
N GLN A 10 6.07 14.90 -4.53
CA GLN A 10 5.12 15.93 -4.11
C GLN A 10 4.99 16.04 -2.59
N GLY A 11 5.75 15.23 -1.82
CA GLY A 11 5.72 15.22 -0.36
C GLY A 11 4.55 14.44 0.24
N LEU A 12 3.77 13.72 -0.59
CA LEU A 12 2.66 12.90 -0.16
C LEU A 12 3.13 11.49 0.21
N TRP A 13 2.47 10.88 1.17
CA TRP A 13 2.74 9.53 1.63
C TRP A 13 2.19 8.49 0.67
N ARG A 14 2.99 7.47 0.39
CA ARG A 14 2.60 6.29 -0.40
C ARG A 14 3.18 5.05 0.24
N TRP A 15 2.58 3.91 -0.05
CA TRP A 15 3.09 2.62 0.38
C TRP A 15 3.26 1.65 -0.79
N ARG A 16 4.20 0.72 -0.65
CA ARG A 16 4.42 -0.41 -1.57
C ARG A 16 4.65 -1.68 -0.79
N LEU A 17 4.08 -2.77 -1.28
CA LEU A 17 4.33 -4.11 -0.77
C LEU A 17 5.43 -4.77 -1.60
N LYS A 18 6.52 -5.14 -0.95
CA LYS A 18 7.63 -5.87 -1.59
C LYS A 18 7.62 -7.34 -1.16
N ALA A 19 7.79 -8.23 -2.12
CA ALA A 19 8.03 -9.65 -1.87
C ALA A 19 9.46 -9.89 -1.34
N ALA A 20 9.77 -11.12 -0.91
CA ALA A 20 11.10 -11.47 -0.42
C ALA A 20 12.22 -11.29 -1.47
N ASN A 21 11.87 -11.32 -2.76
CA ASN A 21 12.77 -11.06 -3.88
C ASN A 21 12.90 -9.56 -4.22
N ASN A 22 12.49 -8.67 -3.31
CA ASN A 22 12.47 -7.20 -3.46
C ASN A 22 11.59 -6.65 -4.60
N LYS A 23 10.85 -7.51 -5.33
CA LYS A 23 9.90 -7.04 -6.34
C LYS A 23 8.67 -6.43 -5.68
N ILE A 24 8.19 -5.34 -6.25
CA ILE A 24 6.92 -4.71 -5.85
C ILE A 24 5.79 -5.58 -6.39
N ILE A 25 4.86 -5.94 -5.52
CA ILE A 25 3.70 -6.79 -5.86
C ILE A 25 2.36 -6.08 -5.64
N ALA A 26 2.35 -5.00 -4.85
CA ALA A 26 1.21 -4.09 -4.72
C ALA A 26 1.72 -2.69 -4.35
N ASP A 27 0.93 -1.68 -4.66
CA ASP A 27 1.15 -0.29 -4.26
C ASP A 27 -0.18 0.35 -3.84
N SER A 28 -0.10 1.53 -3.23
CA SER A 28 -1.29 2.22 -2.73
C SER A 28 -2.24 2.69 -3.82
N GLY A 29 -1.79 2.85 -5.07
CA GLY A 29 -2.52 3.54 -6.14
C GLY A 29 -2.64 5.04 -5.89
N GLU A 30 -3.16 5.41 -4.73
CA GLU A 30 -3.39 6.78 -4.28
C GLU A 30 -2.24 7.30 -3.41
N SER A 31 -2.24 8.61 -3.18
CA SER A 31 -1.27 9.30 -2.33
C SER A 31 -1.98 10.02 -1.19
N TYR A 32 -1.41 9.94 0.01
CA TYR A 32 -2.00 10.45 1.25
C TYR A 32 -1.27 11.70 1.75
N HIS A 33 -1.98 12.63 2.37
CA HIS A 33 -1.36 13.84 2.93
C HIS A 33 -0.69 13.56 4.29
N HIS A 34 -1.26 12.67 5.10
CA HIS A 34 -0.75 12.32 6.43
C HIS A 34 -0.21 10.89 6.48
N GLU A 35 0.70 10.64 7.42
CA GLU A 35 1.31 9.32 7.62
C GLU A 35 0.26 8.32 8.14
N ASP A 36 -0.60 8.75 9.08
CA ASP A 36 -1.69 7.95 9.64
C ASP A 36 -2.68 7.47 8.59
N ASP A 37 -3.05 8.33 7.63
CA ASP A 37 -3.92 7.96 6.50
C ASP A 37 -3.29 6.84 5.66
N CYS A 38 -1.98 6.94 5.42
CA CYS A 38 -1.22 5.93 4.69
C CYS A 38 -1.17 4.60 5.44
N LEU A 39 -0.97 4.65 6.77
CA LEU A 39 -0.98 3.48 7.64
C LEU A 39 -2.38 2.84 7.69
N ALA A 40 -3.45 3.64 7.74
CA ALA A 40 -4.83 3.16 7.66
C ALA A 40 -5.09 2.41 6.35
N GLY A 41 -4.62 2.95 5.22
CA GLY A 41 -4.66 2.26 3.92
C GLY A 41 -3.97 0.89 3.93
N ILE A 42 -2.78 0.80 4.54
CA ILE A 42 -2.08 -0.50 4.72
C ILE A 42 -2.92 -1.47 5.56
N ASN A 43 -3.52 -1.00 6.64
CA ASN A 43 -4.33 -1.83 7.53
C ASN A 43 -5.59 -2.36 6.82
N LEU A 44 -6.21 -1.55 5.96
CA LEU A 44 -7.33 -2.00 5.13
C LEU A 44 -6.89 -3.13 4.17
N VAL A 45 -5.74 -2.98 3.50
CA VAL A 45 -5.23 -4.04 2.62
C VAL A 45 -4.88 -5.32 3.39
N LYS A 46 -4.31 -5.20 4.59
CA LYS A 46 -4.08 -6.37 5.46
C LYS A 46 -5.38 -7.05 5.85
N ALA A 47 -6.45 -6.30 6.11
CA ALA A 47 -7.77 -6.83 6.45
C ALA A 47 -8.50 -7.44 5.23
N ALA A 48 -8.20 -6.98 4.02
CA ALA A 48 -8.80 -7.44 2.77
C ALA A 48 -8.33 -8.84 2.30
N ALA A 49 -7.69 -9.63 3.16
CA ALA A 49 -7.17 -10.97 2.83
C ALA A 49 -8.24 -11.92 2.23
N ASN A 50 -9.51 -11.73 2.59
CA ASN A 50 -10.65 -12.52 2.11
C ASN A 50 -11.58 -11.74 1.16
N ALA A 51 -11.15 -10.60 0.63
CA ALA A 51 -11.97 -9.81 -0.28
C ALA A 51 -12.31 -10.63 -1.55
N PRO A 52 -13.59 -10.62 -1.99
CA PRO A 52 -13.99 -11.36 -3.19
C PRO A 52 -13.34 -10.78 -4.44
N VAL A 53 -12.94 -11.66 -5.36
CA VAL A 53 -12.37 -11.27 -6.66
C VAL A 53 -13.46 -11.30 -7.72
N TYR A 54 -13.74 -10.15 -8.31
CA TYR A 54 -14.64 -10.04 -9.45
C TYR A 54 -13.85 -10.12 -10.75
N LYS A 55 -14.36 -10.89 -11.72
CA LYS A 55 -13.84 -10.95 -13.09
C LYS A 55 -14.84 -10.26 -14.02
N PRO A 56 -14.36 -9.56 -15.06
CA PRO A 56 -15.23 -8.94 -16.06
C PRO A 56 -16.06 -10.00 -16.82
#